data_AF-A0A6L3IJ40-F1
#
_entry.id   AF-A0A6L3IJ40-F1
#
_cell.length_a   1.000
_cell.length_b   1.000
_cell.length_c   1.000
_cell.angle_alpha   90.00
_cell.angle_beta   90.00
_cell.angle_gamma   90.00
#
_symmetry.space_group_name_H-M   'P 1'
#
loop_
_entity.id
_entity.type
_entity.pdbx_description
1 polymer ?
#
loop_
_entity_poly.entity_id
_entity_poly.type
_entity_poly.pdbx_seq_one_letter_code
_entity_poly.pdbx_strand_id
1 'polypeptide(L)'
;SNGPVYISIDKDVLNPASAATNWDQGSLSLWELEKLLAVILQKEQVVGIDICGECSTTLNLFEEKRETVMDSQANKELLRFIRSSSGLQ
;
A
#
# COMPACT_ATOMS: atom_id res chain seq x y z
N SER A 1 10.88 -26.65 2.60
CA SER A 1 10.31 -25.53 1.83
C SER A 1 9.65 -24.59 2.81
N ASN A 2 9.89 -23.28 2.72
CA ASN A 2 8.97 -22.33 3.35
C ASN A 2 7.61 -22.48 2.65
N GLY A 3 6.53 -22.39 3.43
CA GLY A 3 5.17 -22.42 2.89
C GLY A 3 4.88 -21.17 2.04
N PRO A 4 3.73 -21.14 1.35
CA PRO A 4 3.31 -19.94 0.61
C PRO A 4 3.17 -18.73 1.55
N VAL A 5 3.40 -17.54 1.00
CA VAL A 5 3.33 -16.26 1.72
C VAL A 5 2.06 -15.51 1.32
N TYR A 6 1.37 -14.95 2.31
CA TYR A 6 0.31 -13.96 2.12
C TYR A 6 0.80 -12.61 2.65
N ILE A 7 0.51 -11.53 1.94
CA ILE A 7 0.96 -10.18 2.32
C ILE A 7 -0.26 -9.31 2.58
N SER A 8 -0.35 -8.75 3.78
CA SER A 8 -1.29 -7.65 4.09
C SER A 8 -0.54 -6.35 4.25
N ILE A 9 -0.96 -5.36 3.49
CA ILE A 9 -0.37 -4.02 3.45
C ILE A 9 -1.35 -3.06 4.12
N ASP A 10 -1.05 -2.65 5.35
CA ASP A 10 -1.67 -1.47 5.93
C ASP A 10 -0.96 -0.21 5.42
N LYS A 11 -1.71 0.75 4.87
CA LYS A 11 -1.14 2.00 4.34
C LYS A 11 -0.66 2.94 5.43
N ASP A 12 -0.99 2.70 6.70
CA ASP A 12 -0.47 3.51 7.80
C ASP A 12 1.07 3.41 7.92
N VAL A 13 1.73 2.38 7.37
CA VAL A 13 3.20 2.31 7.30
C VAL A 13 3.84 3.41 6.44
N LEU A 14 3.05 4.00 5.54
CA LEU A 14 3.48 5.05 4.62
C LEU A 14 3.51 6.41 5.30
N ASN A 15 4.45 7.26 4.90
CA ASN A 15 4.54 8.62 5.39
C ASN A 15 3.34 9.49 4.93
N PRO A 16 3.08 10.63 5.62
CA PRO A 16 1.96 11.52 5.31
C PRO A 16 1.96 12.12 3.90
N ALA A 17 3.08 12.05 3.17
CA ALA A 17 3.17 12.50 1.80
C ALA A 17 2.70 11.42 0.79
N SER A 18 2.72 10.15 1.20
CA SER A 18 2.42 8.99 0.34
C SER A 18 1.01 8.46 0.53
N ALA A 19 0.47 8.53 1.74
CA ALA A 19 -0.93 8.25 2.04
C ALA A 19 -1.39 9.17 3.17
N ALA A 20 -2.70 9.42 3.26
CA ALA A 20 -3.28 10.01 4.45
C ALA A 20 -4.06 8.91 5.16
N THR A 21 -3.71 8.64 6.40
CA THR A 21 -4.42 7.68 7.25
C THR A 21 -4.72 8.35 8.58
N ASN A 22 -5.74 7.87 9.29
CA ASN A 22 -6.14 8.37 10.60
C ASN A 22 -5.54 7.53 11.76
N TRP A 23 -4.52 6.73 11.48
CA TRP A 23 -3.82 5.84 12.42
C TRP A 23 -2.38 6.32 12.66
N ASP A 24 -1.59 5.52 13.39
CA ASP A 24 -0.19 5.86 13.73
C ASP A 24 0.71 5.76 12.49
N GLN A 25 0.80 6.89 11.80
CA GLN A 25 1.46 6.95 10.51
C GLN A 25 2.97 6.73 10.60
N GLY A 26 3.47 5.85 9.76
CA GLY A 26 4.86 5.46 9.61
C GLY A 26 5.66 6.43 8.76
N SER A 27 6.83 5.95 8.31
CA SER A 27 7.84 6.80 7.65
C SER A 27 8.18 6.37 6.24
N LEU A 28 7.66 5.24 5.75
CA LEU A 28 8.03 4.73 4.43
C LEU A 28 7.47 5.63 3.33
N SER A 29 8.30 6.01 2.38
CA SER A 29 7.79 6.44 1.08
C SER A 29 7.15 5.26 0.34
N LEU A 30 6.25 5.57 -0.58
CA LEU A 30 5.64 4.56 -1.44
C LEU A 30 6.69 3.71 -2.18
N TRP A 31 7.75 4.36 -2.65
CA TRP A 31 8.86 3.70 -3.34
C TRP A 31 9.67 2.75 -2.45
N GLU A 32 9.88 3.09 -1.18
CA GLU A 32 10.55 2.20 -0.23
C GLU A 32 9.71 0.96 0.06
N LEU A 33 8.38 1.13 0.20
CA LEU A 33 7.45 0.01 0.32
C LEU A 33 7.48 -0.88 -0.92
N GLU A 34 7.43 -0.31 -2.13
CA GLU A 34 7.55 -1.06 -3.39
C GLU A 34 8.85 -1.86 -3.47
N LYS A 35 9.99 -1.27 -3.07
CA LYS A 35 11.27 -1.99 -3.02
C LYS A 35 11.25 -3.17 -2.05
N LEU A 36 10.65 -3.00 -0.88
CA LEU A 36 10.49 -4.10 0.08
C LEU A 36 9.65 -5.22 -0.52
N LEU A 37 8.50 -4.87 -1.11
CA LEU A 37 7.60 -5.82 -1.78
C LEU A 37 8.31 -6.53 -2.94
N ALA A 38 9.14 -5.83 -3.73
CA ALA A 38 9.91 -6.42 -4.81
C ALA A 38 10.78 -7.60 -4.34
N VAL A 39 11.43 -7.44 -3.18
CA VAL A 39 12.29 -8.48 -2.60
C VAL A 39 11.46 -9.71 -2.20
N ILE A 40 10.28 -9.51 -1.63
CA ILE A 40 9.38 -10.61 -1.22
C ILE A 40 8.83 -11.33 -2.45
N LEU A 41 8.31 -10.57 -3.42
CA LEU A 41 7.73 -11.11 -4.66
C LEU A 41 8.75 -11.92 -5.49
N GLN A 42 10.04 -11.59 -5.40
CA GLN A 42 11.09 -12.33 -6.10
C GLN A 42 11.53 -13.62 -5.39
N LYS A 43 11.36 -13.70 -4.07
CA LYS A 43 11.92 -14.78 -3.24
C LYS A 43 10.90 -15.79 -2.75
N GLU A 44 9.66 -15.36 -2.59
CA GLU A 44 8.61 -16.14 -1.94
C GLU A 44 7.49 -16.49 -2.92
N GLN A 45 6.84 -17.64 -2.68
CA GLN A 45 5.60 -17.98 -3.38
C GLN A 45 4.44 -17.19 -2.77
N VAL A 46 4.19 -15.99 -3.28
CA VAL A 46 3.09 -15.14 -2.80
C VAL A 46 1.76 -15.63 -3.40
N VAL A 47 0.82 -16.02 -2.54
CA VAL A 47 -0.48 -16.59 -2.94
C VAL A 47 -1.65 -15.59 -2.89
N GLY A 48 -1.41 -14.42 -2.31
CA GLY A 48 -2.40 -13.35 -2.23
C GLY A 48 -1.82 -12.11 -1.57
N ILE A 49 -2.40 -10.96 -1.93
CA ILE A 49 -2.07 -9.66 -1.35
C ILE A 49 -3.36 -8.89 -1.13
N ASP A 50 -3.53 -8.30 0.05
CA ASP A 50 -4.54 -7.29 0.37
C ASP A 50 -3.88 -5.94 0.68
N ILE A 51 -4.54 -4.86 0.24
CA ILE A 51 -4.17 -3.47 0.55
C ILE A 51 -5.32 -2.88 1.37
N CYS A 52 -4.99 -2.38 2.56
CA CYS A 52 -5.92 -1.85 3.55
C CYS A 52 -5.41 -0.51 4.12
N GLY A 53 -6.14 0.07 5.07
CA GLY A 53 -5.76 1.34 5.71
C GLY A 53 -6.34 2.59 5.05
N GLU A 54 -7.52 2.50 4.43
CA GLU A 54 -8.25 3.66 3.91
C GLU A 54 -8.52 4.69 5.03
N CYS A 55 -8.37 5.98 4.73
CA CYS A 55 -8.70 7.03 5.70
C CYS A 55 -10.21 7.05 5.99
N SER A 56 -10.59 7.12 7.28
CA SER A 56 -11.98 7.40 7.64
C SER A 56 -12.33 8.86 7.40
N THR A 57 -13.57 9.15 7.01
CA THR A 57 -14.10 10.51 6.84
C THR A 57 -13.66 11.49 7.93
N THR A 58 -12.97 12.55 7.53
CA THR A 58 -12.69 13.71 8.41
C THR A 58 -13.91 14.62 8.51
N LEU A 59 -14.02 15.40 9.58
CA LEU A 59 -15.11 16.39 9.75
C LEU A 59 -15.10 17.51 8.70
N ASN A 60 -14.01 17.67 7.95
CA ASN A 60 -13.82 18.70 6.94
C ASN A 60 -13.84 18.09 5.53
N LEU A 61 -14.86 18.46 4.74
CA LEU A 61 -15.07 17.95 3.38
C LEU A 61 -13.87 18.18 2.42
N PHE A 62 -13.11 19.27 2.61
CA PHE A 62 -11.95 19.55 1.75
C PHE A 62 -10.76 18.66 2.08
N GLU A 63 -10.53 18.41 3.38
CA GLU A 63 -9.49 17.50 3.86
C GLU A 63 -9.85 16.07 3.47
N GLU A 64 -11.08 15.63 3.71
CA GLU A 64 -11.59 14.30 3.32
C GLU A 64 -11.36 14.03 1.83
N LYS A 65 -11.69 15.00 0.97
CA LYS A 65 -11.50 14.84 -0.48
C LYS A 65 -10.03 14.71 -0.85
N ARG A 66 -9.14 15.50 -0.22
CA ARG A 66 -7.69 15.45 -0.48
C ARG A 66 -7.11 14.10 -0.04
N GLU A 67 -7.47 13.66 1.16
CA GLU A 67 -7.02 12.41 1.76
C GLU A 67 -7.47 11.20 0.93
N THR A 68 -8.75 11.19 0.53
CA THR A 68 -9.30 10.14 -0.35
C THR A 68 -8.55 10.06 -1.68
N VAL A 69 -8.18 11.20 -2.27
CA VAL A 69 -7.42 11.23 -3.54
C VAL A 69 -6.01 10.68 -3.33
N MET A 70 -5.33 11.09 -2.26
CA MET A 70 -3.97 10.60 -1.95
C MET A 70 -3.98 9.09 -1.69
N ASP A 71 -4.93 8.63 -0.89
CA ASP A 71 -5.08 7.23 -0.55
C ASP A 71 -5.42 6.35 -1.78
N SER A 72 -6.39 6.80 -2.58
CA SER A 72 -6.73 6.15 -3.86
C SER A 72 -5.56 6.11 -4.84
N GLN A 73 -4.67 7.10 -4.78
CA GLN A 73 -3.46 7.14 -5.60
C GLN A 73 -2.43 6.10 -5.12
N ALA A 74 -2.23 5.96 -3.80
CA ALA A 74 -1.37 4.92 -3.23
C ALA A 74 -1.85 3.51 -3.62
N ASN A 75 -3.17 3.26 -3.55
CA ASN A 75 -3.76 2.00 -4.02
C ASN A 75 -3.42 1.70 -5.48
N LYS A 76 -3.61 2.69 -6.37
CA LYS A 76 -3.38 2.52 -7.81
C LYS A 76 -1.93 2.20 -8.13
N GLU A 77 -0.99 2.88 -7.48
CA GLU A 77 0.43 2.66 -7.70
C GLU A 77 0.87 1.30 -7.15
N LEU A 78 0.47 0.92 -5.92
CA LEU A 78 0.75 -0.41 -5.38
C LEU A 78 0.17 -1.53 -6.26
N LEU A 79 -1.07 -1.39 -6.70
CA LEU A 79 -1.69 -2.36 -7.63
C LEU A 79 -0.95 -2.45 -8.95
N ARG A 80 -0.55 -1.32 -9.54
CA ARG A 80 0.23 -1.28 -10.78
C ARG A 80 1.57 -1.99 -10.58
N PHE A 81 2.28 -1.67 -9.51
CA PHE A 81 3.56 -2.25 -9.15
C PHE A 81 3.45 -3.78 -8.97
N ILE A 82 2.50 -4.24 -8.15
CA ILE A 82 2.26 -5.67 -7.90
C ILE A 82 1.95 -6.40 -9.20
N ARG A 83 1.05 -5.88 -10.04
CA ARG A 83 0.70 -6.50 -11.33
C ARG A 83 1.91 -6.61 -12.26
N SER A 84 2.70 -5.54 -12.37
CA SER A 84 3.91 -5.54 -13.20
C SER A 84 4.98 -6.52 -12.70
N SER A 85 5.05 -6.75 -11.39
CA SER A 85 6.03 -7.62 -10.75
C SER A 85 5.62 -9.10 -10.73
N SER A 86 4.32 -9.38 -10.78
CA SER A 86 3.78 -10.74 -10.63
C SER A 86 3.64 -11.50 -11.96
N GLY A 87 3.91 -10.86 -13.10
CA GLY A 87 3.66 -11.46 -14.43
C GLY A 87 2.17 -11.72 -14.74
N LEU A 88 1.25 -11.27 -13.88
CA LEU A 88 -0.19 -11.27 -14.15
C LEU A 88 -0.52 -10.14 -15.14
N GLN A 89 -0.45 -10.45 -16.43
CA GLN A 89 -1.09 -9.64 -17.47
C GLN A 89 -2.61 -9.85 -17.45
#